data_AF-A0A973R4B9-F1
#
_entry.id   AF-A0A973R4B9-F1
#
_cell.length_a   1.000
_cell.length_b   1.000
_cell.length_c   1.000
_cell.angle_alpha   90.00
_cell.angle_beta   90.00
_cell.angle_gamma   90.00
#
_symmetry.space_group_name_H-M   'P 1'
#
loop_
_entity.id
_entity.type
_entity.pdbx_description
1 polymer ?
#
loop_
_entity_poly.entity_id
_entity_poly.type
_entity_poly.pdbx_seq_one_letter_code
_entity_poly.pdbx_strand_id
1 'polypeptide(L)'
;MNPRTIAARYGTPCFVYDLDEAAAACAGLLDALPTGSVLHYSLKANPHPAVAEVFARAGLRAEVSSTGELVAALAAGFAPASITYSGPAKTAGELDVAFRTGVRRFSVESHRDLLTVDAAASRAGTRADCLLRINADRPAGGTGLAMTGVSSKFGVDLQTVLKDPSPFLQTRSACICGLHLYMGTNLADEDALLDQFAIALDMCGELAAALDRTFDELDLGGGFGAPYAAPGPRPSFPTLRPRLEALLDQRAAGWRGGSPIVSFESGRHLVASCGTLLTTVVDVKESKGQRYVLLDSGVHHLGGLSGLRRLPAVQPEPVPLTGPAAEAAEVYEASAASDASDARTVLDGEVFDGETHLAGPLCTPADQWGRRRDLPRLRPGDLVAVPNTGAYGLTASLLGFLSYPIPVEVVVSGGQPAAASRLTLTRTPVKERI
;
A
#
# COMPACT_ATOMS: atom_id res chain seq x y z
N MET A 1 -15.54 9.41 15.27
CA MET A 1 -14.45 8.95 16.16
C MET A 1 -13.67 10.17 16.66
N ASN A 2 -13.35 10.27 17.96
CA ASN A 2 -12.52 11.37 18.48
C ASN A 2 -11.06 10.91 18.65
N PRO A 3 -10.09 11.43 17.88
CA PRO A 3 -8.68 11.06 17.98
C PRO A 3 -8.07 11.25 19.37
N ARG A 4 -8.53 12.26 20.14
CA ARG A 4 -8.06 12.51 21.50
C ARG A 4 -8.47 11.40 22.46
N THR A 5 -9.68 10.85 22.30
CA THR A 5 -10.12 9.70 23.10
C THR A 5 -9.27 8.46 22.85
N ILE A 6 -8.89 8.22 21.60
CA ILE A 6 -7.99 7.12 21.23
C ILE A 6 -6.60 7.35 21.81
N ALA A 7 -6.01 8.54 21.60
CA ALA A 7 -4.70 8.88 22.13
C ALA A 7 -4.66 8.79 23.67
N ALA A 8 -5.70 9.25 24.36
CA ALA A 8 -5.77 9.14 25.82
C ALA A 8 -5.87 7.68 26.31
N ARG A 9 -6.51 6.80 25.53
CA ARG A 9 -6.72 5.39 25.89
C ARG A 9 -5.54 4.49 25.55
N TYR A 10 -4.93 4.69 24.39
CA TYR A 10 -3.91 3.79 23.83
C TYR A 10 -2.51 4.41 23.75
N GLY A 11 -2.40 5.70 24.05
CA GLY A 11 -1.16 6.48 23.93
C GLY A 11 -0.83 6.85 22.49
N THR A 12 0.24 7.62 22.34
CA THR A 12 0.90 7.92 21.06
C THR A 12 2.35 7.43 21.09
N PRO A 13 2.96 7.17 19.92
CA PRO A 13 2.32 7.14 18.61
C PRO A 13 1.39 5.94 18.42
N CYS A 14 0.28 6.14 17.71
CA CYS A 14 -0.64 5.06 17.34
C CYS A 14 -1.21 5.24 15.93
N PHE A 15 -1.29 4.16 15.17
CA PHE A 15 -2.07 4.09 13.94
C PHE A 15 -3.51 3.77 14.27
N VAL A 16 -4.44 4.40 13.55
CA VAL A 16 -5.87 4.16 13.65
C VAL A 16 -6.38 3.75 12.28
N TYR A 17 -7.02 2.59 12.19
CA TYR A 17 -7.58 2.03 10.96
C TYR A 17 -9.10 1.95 11.03
N ASP A 18 -9.78 2.72 10.18
CA ASP A 18 -11.24 2.73 10.04
C ASP A 18 -11.70 1.67 9.01
N LEU A 19 -12.28 0.56 9.50
CA LEU A 19 -12.70 -0.54 8.62
C LEU A 19 -13.87 -0.16 7.72
N ASP A 20 -14.70 0.80 8.12
CA ASP A 20 -15.85 1.22 7.32
C ASP A 20 -15.37 2.01 6.08
N GLU A 21 -14.32 2.83 6.24
CA GLU A 21 -13.65 3.50 5.12
C GLU A 21 -12.94 2.50 4.18
N ALA A 22 -12.28 1.48 4.71
CA ALA A 22 -11.68 0.41 3.88
C ALA A 22 -12.75 -0.34 3.07
N ALA A 23 -13.90 -0.63 3.68
CA ALA A 23 -15.04 -1.27 3.01
C ALA A 23 -15.65 -0.36 1.93
N ALA A 24 -15.83 0.93 2.21
CA ALA A 24 -16.28 1.92 1.24
C ALA A 24 -15.30 2.07 0.08
N ALA A 25 -14.00 1.97 0.34
CA ALA A 25 -12.97 1.99 -0.68
C ALA A 25 -13.02 0.79 -1.62
N CYS A 26 -13.21 -0.40 -1.04
CA CYS A 26 -13.43 -1.62 -1.79
C CYS A 26 -14.68 -1.54 -2.68
N ALA A 27 -15.82 -1.15 -2.11
CA ALA A 27 -17.08 -1.04 -2.84
C ALA A 27 -16.99 -0.05 -4.00
N GLY A 28 -16.39 1.13 -3.78
CA GLY A 28 -16.22 2.12 -4.83
C GLY A 28 -15.30 1.67 -5.96
N LEU A 29 -14.22 0.92 -5.66
CA LEU A 29 -13.34 0.40 -6.70
C LEU A 29 -13.98 -0.76 -7.46
N LEU A 30 -14.66 -1.69 -6.78
CA LEU A 30 -15.44 -2.73 -7.46
C LEU A 30 -16.51 -2.13 -8.37
N ASP A 31 -17.13 -1.02 -7.96
CA ASP A 31 -18.11 -0.33 -8.79
C ASP A 31 -17.47 0.33 -10.04
N ALA A 32 -16.23 0.79 -9.95
CA ALA A 32 -15.52 1.35 -11.09
C ALA A 32 -15.03 0.30 -12.11
N LEU A 33 -14.96 -0.98 -11.73
CA LEU A 33 -14.41 -2.05 -12.57
C LEU A 33 -15.48 -2.76 -13.42
N PRO A 34 -15.10 -3.34 -14.57
CA PRO A 34 -15.98 -4.16 -15.39
C PRO A 34 -16.68 -5.27 -14.61
N THR A 35 -17.92 -5.56 -15.00
CA THR A 35 -18.68 -6.64 -14.34
C THR A 35 -17.99 -7.98 -14.55
N GLY A 36 -17.78 -8.74 -13.46
CA GLY A 36 -17.11 -10.03 -13.51
C GLY A 36 -15.57 -9.96 -13.40
N SER A 37 -15.01 -8.76 -13.29
CA SER A 37 -13.58 -8.60 -12.97
C SER A 37 -13.24 -9.14 -11.59
N VAL A 38 -12.01 -9.64 -11.47
CA VAL A 38 -11.44 -10.07 -10.20
C VAL A 38 -10.54 -8.96 -9.65
N LEU A 39 -10.68 -8.63 -8.37
CA LEU A 39 -9.81 -7.68 -7.69
C LEU A 39 -8.95 -8.41 -6.66
N HIS A 40 -7.64 -8.21 -6.73
CA HIS A 40 -6.65 -8.70 -5.77
C HIS A 40 -6.29 -7.60 -4.78
N TYR A 41 -6.33 -7.92 -3.49
CA TYR A 41 -5.76 -7.09 -2.44
C TYR A 41 -4.25 -7.35 -2.32
N SER A 42 -3.43 -6.33 -2.59
CA SER A 42 -1.98 -6.39 -2.40
C SER A 42 -1.60 -6.19 -0.93
N LEU A 43 -1.26 -7.29 -0.23
CA LEU A 43 -1.00 -7.30 1.22
C LEU A 43 0.16 -6.39 1.63
N LYS A 44 1.13 -6.17 0.74
CA LYS A 44 2.27 -5.25 0.93
C LYS A 44 1.85 -3.83 1.31
N ALA A 45 0.63 -3.41 0.96
CA ALA A 45 0.11 -2.10 1.33
C ALA A 45 -0.22 -2.03 2.82
N ASN A 46 -0.89 -3.04 3.38
CA ASN A 46 -1.17 -3.17 4.81
C ASN A 46 -1.56 -4.61 5.18
N PRO A 47 -0.66 -5.40 5.78
CA PRO A 47 -0.95 -6.78 6.11
C PRO A 47 -1.75 -6.94 7.43
N HIS A 48 -2.30 -5.86 8.00
CA HIS A 48 -3.05 -5.93 9.26
C HIS A 48 -4.25 -6.87 9.14
N PRO A 49 -4.39 -7.92 9.99
CA PRO A 49 -5.38 -8.97 9.81
C PRO A 49 -6.83 -8.46 9.69
N ALA A 50 -7.24 -7.53 10.56
CA ALA A 50 -8.60 -6.97 10.53
C ALA A 50 -8.89 -6.14 9.27
N VAL A 51 -7.87 -5.49 8.68
CA VAL A 51 -8.02 -4.72 7.44
C VAL A 51 -8.12 -5.69 6.26
N ALA A 52 -7.25 -6.70 6.22
CA ALA A 52 -7.28 -7.75 5.21
C ALA A 52 -8.60 -8.54 5.23
N GLU A 53 -9.18 -8.79 6.42
CA GLU A 53 -10.45 -9.50 6.60
C GLU A 53 -11.63 -8.78 5.92
N VAL A 54 -11.64 -7.44 5.91
CA VAL A 54 -12.66 -6.66 5.19
C VAL A 54 -12.70 -7.07 3.71
N PHE A 55 -11.54 -7.21 3.08
CA PHE A 55 -11.43 -7.56 1.68
C PHE A 55 -11.71 -9.05 1.41
N ALA A 56 -11.29 -9.93 2.31
CA ALA A 56 -11.64 -11.35 2.23
C ALA A 56 -13.17 -11.56 2.26
N ARG A 57 -13.87 -10.85 3.17
CA ARG A 57 -15.34 -10.88 3.26
C ARG A 57 -16.03 -10.24 2.06
N ALA A 58 -15.41 -9.24 1.44
CA ALA A 58 -15.89 -8.62 0.20
C ALA A 58 -15.67 -9.49 -1.05
N GLY A 59 -15.02 -10.65 -0.93
CA GLY A 59 -14.80 -11.58 -2.04
C GLY A 59 -13.59 -11.24 -2.92
N LEU A 60 -12.70 -10.37 -2.46
CA LEU A 60 -11.43 -10.12 -3.16
C LEU A 60 -10.54 -11.37 -3.11
N ARG A 61 -9.61 -11.44 -4.06
CA ARG A 61 -8.45 -12.33 -3.99
C ARG A 61 -7.30 -11.65 -3.26
N ALA A 62 -6.26 -12.39 -2.89
CA ALA A 62 -5.06 -11.81 -2.28
C ALA A 62 -3.85 -11.92 -3.22
N GLU A 63 -3.02 -10.88 -3.23
CA GLU A 63 -1.66 -10.91 -3.78
C GLU A 63 -0.67 -10.84 -2.62
N VAL A 64 0.21 -11.84 -2.55
CA VAL A 64 1.24 -11.96 -1.51
C VAL A 64 2.61 -12.13 -2.15
N SER A 65 3.64 -11.57 -1.52
CA SER A 65 5.02 -11.56 -1.99
C SER A 65 6.00 -12.22 -1.01
N SER A 66 5.51 -12.76 0.11
CA SER A 66 6.33 -13.45 1.11
C SER A 66 5.53 -14.47 1.92
N THR A 67 6.23 -15.37 2.62
CA THR A 67 5.58 -16.32 3.56
C THR A 67 4.86 -15.58 4.70
N GLY A 68 5.36 -14.44 5.15
CA GLY A 68 4.70 -13.63 6.18
C GLY A 68 3.35 -13.07 5.71
N GLU A 69 3.30 -12.56 4.47
CA GLU A 69 2.06 -12.09 3.86
C GLU A 69 1.08 -13.23 3.56
N LEU A 70 1.58 -14.39 3.15
CA LEU A 70 0.76 -15.60 2.99
C LEU A 70 0.08 -15.99 4.31
N VAL A 71 0.83 -15.99 5.42
CA VAL A 71 0.26 -16.28 6.75
C VAL A 71 -0.78 -15.23 7.12
N ALA A 72 -0.51 -13.94 6.89
CA ALA A 72 -1.47 -12.87 7.16
C ALA A 72 -2.76 -13.01 6.32
N ALA A 73 -2.64 -13.33 5.03
CA ALA A 73 -3.79 -13.54 4.15
C ALA A 73 -4.64 -14.74 4.59
N LEU A 74 -4.01 -15.87 4.94
CA LEU A 74 -4.74 -17.04 5.45
C LEU A 74 -5.44 -16.74 6.78
N ALA A 75 -4.77 -16.02 7.69
CA ALA A 75 -5.35 -15.62 8.97
C ALA A 75 -6.54 -14.65 8.80
N ALA A 76 -6.52 -13.81 7.76
CA ALA A 76 -7.61 -12.92 7.40
C ALA A 76 -8.79 -13.63 6.70
N GLY A 77 -8.65 -14.93 6.39
CA GLY A 77 -9.73 -15.75 5.82
C GLY A 77 -9.71 -15.88 4.30
N PHE A 78 -8.65 -15.44 3.61
CA PHE A 78 -8.52 -15.72 2.18
C PHE A 78 -8.33 -17.22 1.93
N ALA A 79 -9.10 -17.79 1.01
CA ALA A 79 -8.93 -19.18 0.61
C ALA A 79 -7.58 -19.36 -0.13
N PRO A 80 -6.83 -20.45 0.08
CA PRO A 80 -5.56 -20.66 -0.62
C PRO A 80 -5.65 -20.59 -2.15
N ALA A 81 -6.78 -21.03 -2.72
CA ALA A 81 -7.05 -20.98 -4.16
C ALA A 81 -7.29 -19.55 -4.71
N SER A 82 -7.62 -18.60 -3.84
CA SER A 82 -7.78 -17.17 -4.18
C SER A 82 -6.51 -16.35 -3.88
N ILE A 83 -5.37 -16.99 -3.66
CA ILE A 83 -4.09 -16.32 -3.41
C ILE A 83 -3.20 -16.44 -4.65
N THR A 84 -2.67 -15.31 -5.12
CA THR A 84 -1.58 -15.24 -6.09
C THR A 84 -0.27 -14.96 -5.35
N TYR A 85 0.73 -15.82 -5.51
CA TYR A 85 2.07 -15.60 -4.95
C TYR A 85 2.98 -14.92 -5.99
N SER A 86 3.42 -13.71 -5.69
CA SER A 86 4.28 -12.85 -6.52
C SER A 86 5.67 -12.67 -5.92
N GLY A 87 6.48 -11.77 -6.49
CA GLY A 87 7.79 -11.37 -5.97
C GLY A 87 8.96 -11.89 -6.81
N PRO A 88 10.02 -11.09 -7.04
CA PRO A 88 11.04 -11.38 -8.06
C PRO A 88 12.07 -12.44 -7.64
N ALA A 89 12.03 -12.92 -6.40
CA ALA A 89 13.09 -13.75 -5.82
C ALA A 89 12.55 -14.88 -4.92
N LYS A 90 11.48 -15.56 -5.35
CA LYS A 90 10.86 -16.65 -4.59
C LYS A 90 11.89 -17.76 -4.33
N THR A 91 12.04 -18.15 -3.08
CA THR A 91 12.93 -19.26 -2.70
C THR A 91 12.19 -20.59 -2.73
N ALA A 92 12.93 -21.69 -2.88
CA ALA A 92 12.35 -23.04 -2.80
C ALA A 92 11.61 -23.27 -1.47
N GLY A 93 12.16 -22.76 -0.36
CA GLY A 93 11.52 -22.88 0.96
C GLY A 93 10.20 -22.14 1.08
N GLU A 94 10.11 -20.93 0.50
CA GLU A 94 8.84 -20.18 0.44
C GLU A 94 7.80 -20.90 -0.41
N LEU A 95 8.21 -21.42 -1.57
CA LEU A 95 7.33 -22.19 -2.46
C LEU A 95 6.83 -23.48 -1.80
N ASP A 96 7.70 -24.20 -1.07
CA ASP A 96 7.30 -25.39 -0.32
C ASP A 96 6.27 -25.08 0.78
N VAL A 97 6.27 -23.87 1.34
CA VAL A 97 5.21 -23.41 2.26
C VAL A 97 3.94 -23.06 1.48
N ALA A 98 4.06 -22.32 0.37
CA ALA A 98 2.93 -21.95 -0.48
C ALA A 98 2.15 -23.18 -0.99
N PHE A 99 2.82 -24.20 -1.53
CA PHE A 99 2.14 -25.41 -1.99
C PHE A 99 1.47 -26.19 -0.86
N ARG A 100 2.13 -26.31 0.29
CA ARG A 100 1.62 -27.03 1.47
C ARG A 100 0.38 -26.36 2.08
N THR A 101 0.29 -25.04 1.97
CA THR A 101 -0.89 -24.27 2.41
C THR A 101 -2.02 -24.26 1.38
N GLY A 102 -1.79 -24.81 0.18
CA GLY A 102 -2.82 -24.94 -0.86
C GLY A 102 -2.76 -23.89 -1.96
N VAL A 103 -1.77 -22.98 -1.95
CA VAL A 103 -1.59 -22.00 -3.04
C VAL A 103 -1.18 -22.71 -4.32
N ARG A 104 -1.78 -22.31 -5.44
CA ARG A 104 -1.52 -22.88 -6.77
C ARG A 104 -1.22 -21.84 -7.84
N ARG A 105 -1.58 -20.57 -7.62
CA ARG A 105 -1.38 -19.47 -8.57
C ARG A 105 -0.11 -18.69 -8.25
N PHE A 106 0.75 -18.51 -9.25
CA PHE A 106 2.03 -17.82 -9.11
C PHE A 106 2.23 -16.79 -10.22
N SER A 107 2.67 -15.59 -9.87
CA SER A 107 3.18 -14.62 -10.85
C SER A 107 4.68 -14.86 -11.02
N VAL A 108 5.11 -15.46 -12.13
CA VAL A 108 6.52 -15.78 -12.39
C VAL A 108 7.24 -14.63 -13.06
N GLU A 109 8.46 -14.33 -12.61
CA GLU A 109 9.19 -13.12 -13.03
C GLU A 109 10.44 -13.41 -13.89
N SER A 110 10.78 -14.68 -14.09
CA SER A 110 11.85 -15.10 -15.00
C SER A 110 11.70 -16.57 -15.39
N HIS A 111 12.45 -17.01 -16.42
CA HIS A 111 12.55 -18.43 -16.74
C HIS A 111 13.07 -19.25 -15.53
N ARG A 112 14.04 -18.72 -14.78
CA ARG A 112 14.56 -19.40 -13.58
C ARG A 112 13.51 -19.50 -12.47
N ASP A 113 12.72 -18.45 -12.27
CA ASP A 113 11.61 -18.44 -11.31
C ASP A 113 10.56 -19.49 -11.69
N LEU A 114 10.16 -19.55 -12.97
CA LEU A 114 9.26 -20.58 -13.51
C LEU A 114 9.77 -22.01 -13.24
N LEU A 115 11.05 -22.29 -13.52
CA LEU A 115 11.65 -23.60 -13.23
C LEU A 115 11.67 -23.92 -11.72
N THR A 116 11.79 -22.90 -10.86
CA THR A 116 11.78 -23.07 -9.41
C THR A 116 10.39 -23.42 -8.92
N VAL A 117 9.35 -22.76 -9.46
CA VAL A 117 7.93 -23.10 -9.22
C VAL A 117 7.60 -24.49 -9.74
N ASP A 118 8.03 -24.84 -10.95
CA ASP A 118 7.83 -26.17 -11.56
C ASP A 118 8.42 -27.30 -10.70
N ALA A 119 9.65 -27.11 -10.21
CA ALA A 119 10.29 -28.09 -9.34
C ALA A 119 9.57 -28.21 -7.98
N ALA A 120 9.08 -27.11 -7.41
CA ALA A 120 8.33 -27.13 -6.17
C ALA A 120 6.95 -27.80 -6.33
N ALA A 121 6.24 -27.50 -7.42
CA ALA A 121 4.99 -28.17 -7.77
C ALA A 121 5.19 -29.69 -7.94
N SER A 122 6.26 -30.08 -8.64
CA SER A 122 6.65 -31.49 -8.82
C SER A 122 6.93 -32.19 -7.49
N ARG A 123 7.69 -31.57 -6.57
CA ARG A 123 7.95 -32.12 -5.22
C ARG A 123 6.66 -32.25 -4.41
N ALA A 124 5.74 -31.31 -4.56
CA ALA A 124 4.44 -31.32 -3.89
C ALA A 124 3.41 -32.26 -4.55
N GLY A 125 3.74 -32.90 -5.68
CA GLY A 125 2.83 -33.81 -6.39
C GLY A 125 1.60 -33.12 -6.97
N THR A 126 1.69 -31.83 -7.31
CA THR A 126 0.59 -30.99 -7.81
C THR A 126 1.01 -30.20 -9.04
N ARG A 127 0.08 -29.46 -9.63
CA ARG A 127 0.35 -28.45 -10.66
C ARG A 127 0.39 -27.03 -10.11
N ALA A 128 1.00 -26.13 -10.87
CA ALA A 128 1.05 -24.69 -10.63
C ALA A 128 0.54 -23.92 -11.84
N ASP A 129 -0.35 -22.98 -11.59
CA ASP A 129 -0.93 -22.07 -12.58
C ASP A 129 -0.13 -20.76 -12.53
N CYS A 130 0.59 -20.47 -13.60
CA CYS A 130 1.54 -19.37 -13.64
C CYS A 130 1.04 -18.24 -14.54
N LEU A 131 1.03 -17.02 -14.01
CA LEU A 131 0.94 -15.81 -14.79
C LEU A 131 2.37 -15.35 -15.12
N LEU A 132 2.67 -15.13 -16.41
CA LEU A 132 3.95 -14.57 -16.81
C LEU A 132 3.94 -13.06 -16.60
N ARG A 133 4.76 -12.56 -15.68
CA ARG A 133 4.89 -11.13 -15.43
C ARG A 133 5.79 -10.49 -16.48
N ILE A 134 5.30 -9.43 -17.12
CA ILE A 134 6.01 -8.78 -18.22
C ILE A 134 6.51 -7.39 -17.81
N ASN A 135 7.78 -7.11 -18.12
CA ASN A 135 8.33 -5.78 -18.21
C ASN A 135 8.10 -5.28 -19.66
N ALA A 136 7.08 -4.45 -19.84
CA ALA A 136 6.80 -3.75 -21.08
C ALA A 136 7.97 -2.87 -21.51
N ASP A 137 8.16 -2.68 -22.82
CA ASP A 137 9.10 -1.68 -23.37
C ASP A 137 8.47 -0.28 -23.43
N ARG A 138 7.14 -0.20 -23.29
CA ARG A 138 6.35 1.03 -23.43
C ARG A 138 6.07 1.60 -22.04
N PRO A 139 6.44 2.85 -21.74
CA PRO A 139 6.02 3.48 -20.50
C PRO A 139 4.51 3.70 -20.53
N ALA A 140 3.82 3.43 -19.42
CA ALA A 140 2.48 3.95 -19.19
C ALA A 140 2.58 5.46 -18.94
N GLY A 141 1.74 6.27 -19.60
CA GLY A 141 1.66 7.71 -19.32
C GLY A 141 1.26 7.98 -17.87
N GLY A 142 1.83 9.01 -17.24
CA GLY A 142 1.50 9.41 -15.87
C GLY A 142 2.67 10.01 -15.09
N THR A 143 2.38 10.66 -13.97
CA THR A 143 3.37 11.31 -13.08
C THR A 143 3.97 10.38 -12.01
N GLY A 144 3.59 9.10 -12.01
CA GLY A 144 4.10 8.08 -11.09
C GLY A 144 5.48 7.54 -11.49
N LEU A 145 6.14 6.80 -10.59
CA LEU A 145 7.37 6.08 -10.95
C LEU A 145 7.06 5.05 -12.06
N ALA A 146 7.83 5.07 -13.15
CA ALA A 146 7.78 4.02 -14.15
C ALA A 146 8.20 2.68 -13.52
N MET A 147 7.29 1.72 -13.52
CA MET A 147 7.50 0.37 -12.98
C MET A 147 7.82 -0.66 -14.07
N THR A 148 7.71 -0.22 -15.33
CA THR A 148 7.93 -0.95 -16.56
C THR A 148 8.53 0.02 -17.61
N GLY A 149 9.10 -0.48 -18.71
CA GLY A 149 9.66 0.36 -19.77
C GLY A 149 11.07 0.85 -19.46
N VAL A 150 11.67 0.31 -18.40
CA VAL A 150 12.98 0.65 -17.87
C VAL A 150 13.68 -0.63 -17.42
N SER A 151 15.00 -0.57 -17.24
CA SER A 151 15.72 -1.65 -16.58
C SER A 151 15.13 -1.87 -15.18
N SER A 152 14.56 -3.06 -14.97
CA SER A 152 13.81 -3.41 -13.78
C SER A 152 14.18 -4.82 -13.34
N LYS A 153 14.09 -5.09 -12.03
CA LYS A 153 14.21 -6.45 -11.49
C LYS A 153 12.90 -7.25 -11.60
N PHE A 154 11.84 -6.61 -12.07
CA PHE A 154 10.50 -7.16 -12.07
C PHE A 154 10.09 -7.60 -13.47
N GLY A 155 9.54 -8.80 -13.58
CA GLY A 155 9.06 -9.37 -14.84
C GLY A 155 10.14 -9.68 -15.86
N VAL A 156 9.70 -10.29 -16.96
CA VAL A 156 10.51 -10.60 -18.14
C VAL A 156 10.30 -9.53 -19.19
N ASP A 157 11.38 -9.03 -19.79
CA ASP A 157 11.28 -8.08 -20.89
C ASP A 157 10.45 -8.65 -22.04
N LEU A 158 9.50 -7.86 -22.55
CA LEU A 158 8.60 -8.24 -23.64
C LEU A 158 9.36 -8.83 -24.83
N GLN A 159 10.42 -8.15 -25.31
CA GLN A 159 11.21 -8.62 -26.45
C GLN A 159 11.90 -9.95 -26.23
N THR A 160 12.22 -10.31 -24.98
CA THR A 160 12.81 -11.62 -24.66
C THR A 160 11.83 -12.72 -24.97
N VAL A 161 10.57 -12.54 -24.57
CA VAL A 161 9.49 -13.52 -24.81
C VAL A 161 9.09 -13.57 -26.28
N LEU A 162 8.95 -12.42 -26.94
CA LEU A 162 8.58 -12.37 -28.36
C LEU A 162 9.64 -12.99 -29.28
N LYS A 163 10.92 -12.85 -28.93
CA LYS A 163 12.04 -13.40 -29.71
C LYS A 163 12.16 -14.91 -29.56
N ASP A 164 12.02 -15.42 -28.34
CA ASP A 164 12.08 -16.85 -28.05
C ASP A 164 11.16 -17.22 -26.87
N PRO A 165 9.93 -17.65 -27.15
CA PRO A 165 8.97 -18.04 -26.12
C PRO A 165 9.24 -19.46 -25.57
N SER A 166 10.10 -20.25 -26.23
CA SER A 166 10.26 -21.68 -25.94
C SER A 166 10.64 -22.01 -24.48
N PRO A 167 11.47 -21.21 -23.76
CA PRO A 167 11.80 -21.51 -22.36
C PRO A 167 10.58 -21.46 -21.42
N PHE A 168 9.55 -20.69 -21.77
CA PHE A 168 8.34 -20.55 -20.95
C PHE A 168 7.30 -21.66 -21.21
N LEU A 169 7.54 -22.50 -22.22
CA LEU A 169 6.65 -23.60 -22.61
C LEU A 169 7.17 -24.98 -22.14
N GLN A 170 8.40 -25.05 -21.64
CA GLN A 170 9.10 -26.30 -21.31
C GLN A 170 9.07 -26.60 -19.80
N THR A 171 7.87 -26.79 -19.26
CA THR A 171 7.64 -27.17 -17.85
C THR A 171 6.79 -28.44 -17.76
N ARG A 172 6.84 -29.14 -16.62
CA ARG A 172 6.15 -30.43 -16.41
C ARG A 172 4.94 -30.29 -15.50
N SER A 173 5.10 -29.51 -14.44
CA SER A 173 4.14 -29.31 -13.36
C SER A 173 3.68 -27.87 -13.24
N ALA A 174 4.40 -26.90 -13.82
CA ALA A 174 3.91 -25.53 -14.01
C ALA A 174 3.30 -25.35 -15.42
N CYS A 175 2.40 -24.37 -15.57
CA CYS A 175 1.88 -23.95 -16.87
C CYS A 175 1.71 -22.44 -16.89
N ILE A 176 2.19 -21.77 -17.95
CA ILE A 176 1.83 -20.37 -18.20
C ILE A 176 0.39 -20.33 -18.71
N CYS A 177 -0.54 -20.01 -17.82
CA CYS A 177 -1.98 -19.93 -18.10
C CYS A 177 -2.48 -18.49 -18.17
N GLY A 178 -1.65 -17.51 -17.80
CA GLY A 178 -2.04 -16.11 -17.81
C GLY A 178 -0.89 -15.14 -17.98
N LEU A 179 -1.23 -13.86 -18.04
CA LEU A 179 -0.28 -12.76 -18.12
C LEU A 179 -0.51 -11.78 -16.97
N HIS A 180 0.58 -11.19 -16.47
CA HIS A 180 0.54 -10.18 -15.43
C HIS A 180 1.29 -8.92 -15.86
N LEU A 181 0.56 -7.80 -15.95
CA LEU A 181 1.03 -6.52 -16.48
C LEU A 181 0.80 -5.39 -15.47
N TYR A 182 1.81 -5.08 -14.66
CA TYR A 182 1.78 -3.93 -13.76
C TYR A 182 2.58 -2.76 -14.35
N MET A 183 1.91 -1.81 -14.99
CA MET A 183 2.59 -0.77 -15.78
C MET A 183 2.78 0.56 -15.03
N GLY A 184 1.90 0.89 -14.10
CA GLY A 184 1.88 2.21 -13.44
C GLY A 184 1.43 2.15 -11.97
N THR A 185 1.74 3.21 -11.24
CA THR A 185 1.30 3.38 -9.85
C THR A 185 0.77 4.80 -9.61
N ASN A 186 -0.22 4.90 -8.73
CA ASN A 186 -0.75 6.16 -8.21
C ASN A 186 -1.35 7.13 -9.26
N LEU A 187 -2.10 6.58 -10.22
CA LEU A 187 -2.87 7.30 -11.23
C LEU A 187 -4.21 7.74 -10.65
N ALA A 188 -4.43 9.06 -10.59
CA ALA A 188 -5.68 9.65 -10.15
C ALA A 188 -6.66 9.92 -11.30
N ASP A 189 -6.18 9.86 -12.54
CA ASP A 189 -6.91 10.21 -13.75
C ASP A 189 -7.38 8.95 -14.51
N GLU A 190 -8.62 8.94 -14.96
CA GLU A 190 -9.20 7.80 -15.68
C GLU A 190 -8.63 7.61 -17.07
N ASP A 191 -8.28 8.69 -17.78
CA ASP A 191 -7.70 8.59 -19.13
C ASP A 191 -6.32 7.91 -19.04
N ALA A 192 -5.49 8.30 -18.07
CA ALA A 192 -4.23 7.64 -17.81
C ALA A 192 -4.37 6.15 -17.45
N LEU A 193 -5.39 5.77 -16.67
CA LEU A 193 -5.69 4.36 -16.36
C LEU A 193 -6.08 3.59 -17.63
N LEU A 194 -6.94 4.17 -18.47
CA LEU A 194 -7.38 3.54 -19.71
C LEU A 194 -6.26 3.38 -20.72
N ASP A 195 -5.39 4.39 -20.87
CA ASP A 195 -4.21 4.34 -21.73
C ASP A 195 -3.27 3.20 -21.28
N GLN A 196 -3.03 3.09 -19.97
CA GLN A 196 -2.26 1.97 -19.40
C GLN A 196 -2.89 0.61 -19.73
N PHE A 197 -4.20 0.44 -19.51
CA PHE A 197 -4.87 -0.82 -19.77
C PHE A 197 -4.92 -1.16 -21.27
N ALA A 198 -5.03 -0.16 -22.14
CA ALA A 198 -4.95 -0.36 -23.59
C ALA A 198 -3.59 -0.92 -24.00
N ILE A 199 -2.50 -0.32 -23.50
CA ILE A 199 -1.13 -0.80 -23.74
C ILE A 199 -0.96 -2.24 -23.25
N ALA A 200 -1.44 -2.53 -22.04
CA ALA A 200 -1.35 -3.87 -21.47
C ALA A 200 -2.11 -4.91 -22.31
N LEU A 201 -3.32 -4.58 -22.77
CA LEU A 201 -4.12 -5.47 -23.61
C LEU A 201 -3.50 -5.69 -25.00
N ASP A 202 -2.92 -4.66 -25.61
CA ASP A 202 -2.19 -4.80 -26.88
C ASP A 202 -1.01 -5.78 -26.72
N MET A 203 -0.26 -5.66 -25.62
CA MET A 203 0.82 -6.60 -25.29
C MET A 203 0.31 -8.02 -25.04
N CYS A 204 -0.86 -8.18 -24.41
CA CYS A 204 -1.47 -9.49 -24.24
C CYS A 204 -1.71 -10.17 -25.59
N GLY A 205 -2.17 -9.43 -26.59
CA GLY A 205 -2.35 -9.92 -27.97
C GLY A 205 -1.03 -10.34 -28.62
N GLU A 206 0.01 -9.52 -28.50
CA GLU A 206 1.36 -9.84 -29.01
C GLU A 206 1.92 -11.13 -28.37
N LEU A 207 1.77 -11.27 -27.06
CA LEU A 207 2.25 -12.43 -26.31
C LEU A 207 1.44 -13.69 -26.59
N ALA A 208 0.12 -13.58 -26.74
CA ALA A 208 -0.74 -14.70 -27.13
C ALA A 208 -0.33 -15.26 -28.49
N ALA A 209 -0.05 -14.38 -29.45
CA ALA A 209 0.43 -14.77 -30.78
C ALA A 209 1.83 -15.41 -30.72
N ALA A 210 2.77 -14.84 -29.95
CA ALA A 210 4.12 -15.38 -29.83
C ALA A 210 4.15 -16.75 -29.12
N LEU A 211 3.35 -16.92 -28.06
CA LEU A 211 3.28 -18.16 -27.30
C LEU A 211 2.37 -19.22 -27.94
N ASP A 212 1.64 -18.86 -29.01
CA ASP A 212 0.60 -19.67 -29.67
C ASP A 212 -0.41 -20.24 -28.65
N ARG A 213 -0.91 -19.35 -27.77
CA ARG A 213 -1.77 -19.70 -26.64
C ARG A 213 -2.88 -18.70 -26.40
N THR A 214 -4.02 -19.23 -25.97
CA THR A 214 -5.02 -18.45 -25.24
C THR A 214 -4.69 -18.47 -23.75
N PHE A 215 -5.03 -17.40 -23.05
CA PHE A 215 -4.82 -17.28 -21.62
C PHE A 215 -6.16 -17.35 -20.87
N ASP A 216 -6.13 -17.98 -19.70
CA ASP A 216 -7.26 -18.09 -18.79
C ASP A 216 -7.41 -16.83 -17.93
N GLU A 217 -6.34 -16.06 -17.77
CA GLU A 217 -6.30 -14.86 -16.92
C GLU A 217 -5.39 -13.77 -17.50
N LEU A 218 -5.91 -12.55 -17.58
CA LEU A 218 -5.17 -11.34 -17.90
C LEU A 218 -5.23 -10.43 -16.66
N ASP A 219 -4.16 -10.43 -15.89
CA ASP A 219 -3.99 -9.51 -14.77
C ASP A 219 -3.39 -8.20 -15.29
N LEU A 220 -4.25 -7.18 -15.38
CA LEU A 220 -3.89 -5.86 -15.86
C LEU A 220 -3.24 -4.99 -14.77
N GLY A 221 -2.87 -5.61 -13.64
CA GLY A 221 -2.24 -4.98 -12.51
C GLY A 221 -3.16 -3.93 -11.90
N GLY A 222 -2.56 -2.86 -11.43
CA GLY A 222 -3.28 -1.78 -10.77
C GLY A 222 -2.77 -0.43 -11.21
N GLY A 223 -2.68 0.44 -10.21
CA GLY A 223 -2.24 1.80 -10.41
C GLY A 223 -3.23 2.82 -9.88
N PHE A 224 -4.38 2.40 -9.36
CA PHE A 224 -5.38 3.27 -8.75
C PHE A 224 -4.76 4.17 -7.67
N GLY A 225 -4.91 5.48 -7.87
CA GLY A 225 -4.35 6.52 -7.02
C GLY A 225 -5.02 6.64 -5.67
N ALA A 226 -4.27 7.10 -4.69
CA ALA A 226 -4.78 7.53 -3.41
C ALA A 226 -3.79 8.50 -2.76
N PRO A 227 -4.27 9.46 -1.95
CA PRO A 227 -3.39 10.28 -1.12
C PRO A 227 -2.53 9.40 -0.21
N TYR A 228 -1.35 9.89 0.16
CA TYR A 228 -0.45 9.18 1.06
C TYR A 228 0.17 10.14 2.05
N ALA A 229 -0.03 9.86 3.34
CA ALA A 229 0.52 10.64 4.44
C ALA A 229 0.28 12.15 4.29
N ALA A 230 -0.82 12.53 3.66
CA ALA A 230 -1.17 13.89 3.31
C ALA A 230 -2.68 14.03 3.21
N PRO A 231 -3.25 15.21 3.48
CA PRO A 231 -4.68 15.45 3.33
C PRO A 231 -5.11 15.33 1.87
N GLY A 232 -6.37 15.01 1.66
CA GLY A 232 -6.97 14.96 0.34
C GLY A 232 -7.94 13.79 0.19
N PRO A 233 -8.91 13.91 -0.72
CA PRO A 233 -9.84 12.84 -1.02
C PRO A 233 -9.15 11.73 -1.81
N ARG A 234 -9.63 10.50 -1.62
CA ARG A 234 -9.35 9.39 -2.52
C ARG A 234 -9.98 9.70 -3.90
N PRO A 235 -9.24 9.51 -5.01
CA PRO A 235 -9.82 9.62 -6.35
C PRO A 235 -11.02 8.69 -6.53
N SER A 236 -12.01 9.12 -7.32
CA SER A 236 -13.16 8.29 -7.72
C SER A 236 -13.14 8.09 -9.23
N PHE A 237 -13.63 6.95 -9.70
CA PHE A 237 -13.58 6.58 -11.12
C PHE A 237 -14.97 6.28 -11.72
N PRO A 238 -15.89 7.27 -11.74
CA PRO A 238 -17.28 7.06 -12.14
C PRO A 238 -17.49 6.69 -13.63
N THR A 239 -16.56 6.99 -14.53
CA THR A 239 -16.71 6.69 -15.98
C THR A 239 -15.83 5.54 -16.45
N LEU A 240 -15.00 5.00 -15.57
CA LEU A 240 -14.02 3.97 -15.92
C LEU A 240 -14.67 2.68 -16.41
N ARG A 241 -15.69 2.16 -15.71
CA ARG A 241 -16.34 0.89 -16.04
C ARG A 241 -16.78 0.81 -17.51
N PRO A 242 -17.71 1.65 -18.01
CA PRO A 242 -18.21 1.50 -19.38
C PRO A 242 -17.10 1.69 -20.44
N ARG A 243 -16.11 2.56 -20.17
CA ARG A 243 -15.00 2.81 -21.07
C ARG A 243 -14.03 1.62 -21.13
N LEU A 244 -13.75 1.00 -19.98
CA LEU A 244 -12.90 -0.17 -19.89
C LEU A 244 -13.59 -1.42 -20.44
N GLU A 245 -14.91 -1.57 -20.25
CA GLU A 245 -15.69 -2.63 -20.91
C GLU A 245 -15.60 -2.52 -22.44
N ALA A 246 -15.76 -1.31 -23.00
CA ALA A 246 -15.61 -1.10 -24.44
C ALA A 246 -14.19 -1.41 -24.94
N LEU A 247 -13.18 -1.17 -24.11
CA LEU A 247 -11.78 -1.51 -24.37
C LEU A 247 -11.56 -3.02 -24.43
N LEU A 248 -12.12 -3.75 -23.46
CA LEU A 248 -12.04 -5.20 -23.36
C LEU A 248 -12.82 -5.90 -24.48
N ASP A 249 -13.97 -5.36 -24.88
CA ASP A 249 -14.73 -5.87 -26.03
C ASP A 249 -13.93 -5.84 -27.33
N GLN A 250 -13.02 -4.87 -27.48
CA GLN A 250 -12.16 -4.73 -28.65
C GLN A 250 -10.94 -5.65 -28.61
N ARG A 251 -10.38 -5.92 -27.41
CA ARG A 251 -9.04 -6.52 -27.27
C ARG A 251 -8.99 -7.87 -26.54
N ALA A 252 -10.03 -8.26 -25.81
CA ALA A 252 -10.05 -9.45 -24.96
C ALA A 252 -11.26 -10.33 -25.29
N ALA A 253 -11.29 -10.92 -26.49
CA ALA A 253 -12.42 -11.75 -26.93
C ALA A 253 -12.79 -12.84 -25.89
N GLY A 254 -14.08 -12.96 -25.59
CA GLY A 254 -14.59 -13.95 -24.64
C GLY A 254 -14.62 -13.50 -23.17
N TRP A 255 -14.03 -12.35 -22.82
CA TRP A 255 -13.95 -11.88 -21.42
C TRP A 255 -15.32 -11.79 -20.73
N ARG A 256 -16.38 -11.37 -21.45
CA ARG A 256 -17.77 -11.34 -20.94
C ARG A 256 -18.32 -12.71 -20.58
N GLY A 257 -17.81 -13.77 -21.20
CA GLY A 257 -18.10 -15.17 -20.86
C GLY A 257 -17.25 -15.72 -19.71
N GLY A 258 -16.36 -14.92 -19.13
CA GLY A 258 -15.47 -15.31 -18.03
C GLY A 258 -14.15 -15.93 -18.47
N SER A 259 -13.81 -15.88 -19.76
CA SER A 259 -12.54 -16.41 -20.29
C SER A 259 -12.02 -15.52 -21.42
N PRO A 260 -10.91 -14.78 -21.23
CA PRO A 260 -10.10 -14.75 -20.02
C PRO A 260 -10.82 -14.11 -18.83
N ILE A 261 -10.42 -14.52 -17.61
CA ILE A 261 -10.65 -13.74 -16.40
C ILE A 261 -9.83 -12.46 -16.53
N VAL A 262 -10.47 -11.30 -16.35
CA VAL A 262 -9.76 -10.01 -16.26
C VAL A 262 -9.59 -9.67 -14.80
N SER A 263 -8.34 -9.60 -14.35
CA SER A 263 -8.00 -9.27 -12.97
C SER A 263 -7.27 -7.93 -12.85
N PHE A 264 -7.43 -7.32 -11.68
CA PHE A 264 -6.75 -6.10 -11.28
C PHE A 264 -6.17 -6.28 -9.88
N GLU A 265 -5.13 -5.52 -9.55
CA GLU A 265 -4.51 -5.46 -8.24
C GLU A 265 -4.71 -4.07 -7.62
N SER A 266 -4.99 -4.03 -6.32
CA SER A 266 -5.02 -2.78 -5.58
C SER A 266 -4.57 -2.94 -4.14
N GLY A 267 -3.83 -1.95 -3.66
CA GLY A 267 -3.40 -1.85 -2.27
C GLY A 267 -3.64 -0.44 -1.76
N ARG A 268 -2.86 0.52 -2.25
CA ARG A 268 -2.94 1.92 -1.80
C ARG A 268 -4.35 2.50 -1.85
N HIS A 269 -5.04 2.35 -2.98
CA HIS A 269 -6.39 2.88 -3.14
C HIS A 269 -7.38 2.30 -2.13
N LEU A 270 -7.21 1.03 -1.75
CA LEU A 270 -8.11 0.33 -0.83
C LEU A 270 -7.89 0.71 0.64
N VAL A 271 -6.67 1.02 1.06
CA VAL A 271 -6.35 1.20 2.49
C VAL A 271 -5.71 2.52 2.86
N ALA A 272 -5.31 3.38 1.92
CA ALA A 272 -4.66 4.64 2.31
C ALA A 272 -5.56 5.49 3.21
N SER A 273 -6.79 5.76 2.78
CA SER A 273 -7.75 6.63 3.47
C SER A 273 -8.26 6.07 4.79
N CYS A 274 -8.18 4.75 4.99
CA CYS A 274 -8.62 4.14 6.24
C CYS A 274 -7.66 4.40 7.40
N GLY A 275 -6.42 4.84 7.14
CA GLY A 275 -5.40 4.98 8.18
C GLY A 275 -5.08 6.41 8.57
N THR A 276 -4.93 6.64 9.88
CA THR A 276 -4.42 7.88 10.46
C THR A 276 -3.34 7.57 11.50
N LEU A 277 -2.18 8.23 11.44
CA LEU A 277 -1.17 8.17 12.50
C LEU A 277 -1.41 9.31 13.47
N LEU A 278 -1.57 9.01 14.75
CA LEU A 278 -1.61 10.00 15.83
C LEU A 278 -0.24 10.05 16.52
N THR A 279 0.26 11.25 16.74
CA THR A 279 1.55 11.53 17.39
C THR A 279 1.43 12.79 18.26
N THR A 280 2.23 12.88 19.31
CA THR A 280 2.21 14.00 20.25
C THR A 280 3.46 14.86 20.08
N VAL A 281 3.28 16.17 20.19
CA VAL A 281 4.41 17.12 20.26
C VAL A 281 5.13 16.92 21.60
N VAL A 282 6.39 16.53 21.54
CA VAL A 282 7.26 16.33 22.72
C VAL A 282 7.89 17.64 23.14
N ASP A 283 8.38 18.43 22.18
CA ASP A 283 9.11 19.66 22.44
C ASP A 283 8.93 20.66 21.28
N VAL A 284 9.04 21.94 21.58
CA VAL A 284 9.10 23.02 20.59
C VAL A 284 10.28 23.89 20.96
N LYS A 285 11.31 23.90 20.11
CA LYS A 285 12.57 24.59 20.39
C LYS A 285 13.04 25.46 19.23
N GLU A 286 13.88 26.44 19.53
CA GLU A 286 14.63 27.18 18.53
C GLU A 286 16.08 26.73 18.50
N SER A 287 16.64 26.62 17.30
CA SER A 287 18.06 26.37 17.09
C SER A 287 18.55 27.16 15.90
N LYS A 288 19.44 28.12 16.16
CA LYS A 288 20.09 28.96 15.14
C LYS A 288 19.07 29.70 14.23
N GLY A 289 18.05 30.30 14.84
CA GLY A 289 17.02 31.06 14.11
C GLY A 289 16.04 30.18 13.31
N GLN A 290 16.01 28.87 13.58
CA GLN A 290 15.04 27.95 12.98
C GLN A 290 14.24 27.27 14.09
N ARG A 291 12.93 27.12 13.88
CA ARG A 291 12.05 26.45 14.84
C ARG A 291 11.93 24.96 14.53
N TYR A 292 11.92 24.16 15.59
CA TYR A 292 11.73 22.73 15.54
C TYR A 292 10.55 22.33 16.42
N VAL A 293 9.63 21.56 15.85
CA VAL A 293 8.59 20.83 16.56
C VAL A 293 9.01 19.37 16.57
N LEU A 294 9.32 18.86 17.76
CA LEU A 294 9.74 17.48 17.97
C LEU A 294 8.52 16.62 18.31
N LEU A 295 8.34 15.52 17.59
CA LEU A 295 7.22 14.60 17.75
C LEU A 295 7.68 13.31 18.43
N ASP A 296 6.75 12.58 19.06
CA ASP A 296 7.01 11.24 19.62
C ASP A 296 7.03 10.12 18.56
N SER A 297 6.97 10.52 17.27
CA SER A 297 7.04 9.66 16.10
C SER A 297 7.93 10.26 15.04
N GLY A 298 8.38 9.45 14.09
CA GLY A 298 9.31 9.88 13.05
C GLY A 298 9.41 8.87 11.91
N VAL A 299 10.52 8.92 11.18
CA VAL A 299 10.76 8.08 9.98
C VAL A 299 10.75 6.57 10.24
N HIS A 300 10.96 6.17 11.50
CA HIS A 300 10.88 4.79 11.97
C HIS A 300 9.46 4.24 12.04
N HIS A 301 8.44 5.09 12.16
CA HIS A 301 7.02 4.69 12.18
C HIS A 301 6.29 5.07 10.91
N LEU A 302 6.69 6.17 10.26
CA LEU A 302 6.13 6.63 9.00
C LEU A 302 7.21 7.34 8.19
N GLY A 303 7.52 6.80 7.01
CA GLY A 303 8.47 7.43 6.08
C GLY A 303 9.61 6.53 5.61
N GLY A 304 9.59 5.22 5.86
CA GLY A 304 10.61 4.31 5.31
C GLY A 304 10.70 4.38 3.78
N LEU A 305 9.57 4.23 3.07
CA LEU A 305 9.54 4.36 1.60
C LEU A 305 9.60 5.83 1.10
N SER A 306 9.13 6.81 1.88
CA SER A 306 9.28 8.23 1.56
C SER A 306 10.74 8.70 1.67
N GLY A 307 11.50 8.20 2.63
CA GLY A 307 12.93 8.47 2.81
C GLY A 307 13.80 7.92 1.67
N LEU A 308 13.32 6.88 0.97
CA LEU A 308 13.90 6.38 -0.29
C LEU A 308 13.49 7.20 -1.52
N ARG A 309 12.76 8.31 -1.34
CA ARG A 309 12.14 9.13 -2.40
C ARG A 309 11.20 8.34 -3.32
N ARG A 310 10.67 7.21 -2.84
CA ARG A 310 9.72 6.36 -3.60
C ARG A 310 8.28 6.75 -3.34
N LEU A 311 8.00 7.47 -2.26
CA LEU A 311 6.70 8.03 -1.91
C LEU A 311 6.79 9.54 -1.64
N PRO A 312 5.69 10.29 -1.80
CA PRO A 312 5.64 11.71 -1.47
C PRO A 312 6.07 12.03 -0.03
N ALA A 313 6.44 13.28 0.20
CA ALA A 313 6.79 13.79 1.53
C ALA A 313 5.58 13.73 2.48
N VAL A 314 5.85 13.47 3.76
CA VAL A 314 4.83 13.36 4.81
C VAL A 314 4.31 14.76 5.16
N GLN A 315 2.98 14.89 5.22
CA GLN A 315 2.25 16.11 5.43
C GLN A 315 1.31 15.97 6.65
N PRO A 316 1.81 16.23 7.87
CA PRO A 316 0.99 16.17 9.09
C PRO A 316 0.00 17.35 9.16
N GLU A 317 -1.13 17.10 9.84
CA GLU A 317 -2.14 18.09 10.22
C GLU A 317 -2.38 18.04 11.74
N PRO A 318 -2.46 19.20 12.42
CA PRO A 318 -2.86 19.24 13.83
C PRO A 318 -4.31 18.75 14.02
N VAL A 319 -4.57 18.05 15.12
CA VAL A 319 -5.94 17.67 15.49
C VAL A 319 -6.58 18.83 16.26
N PRO A 320 -7.66 19.44 15.74
CA PRO A 320 -8.35 20.53 16.43
C PRO A 320 -8.71 20.15 17.88
N LEU A 321 -8.59 21.11 18.80
CA LEU A 321 -9.14 20.99 20.15
C LEU A 321 -10.68 20.88 20.02
N THR A 322 -11.30 19.91 20.69
CA THR A 322 -12.76 19.81 20.81
C THR A 322 -13.14 19.49 22.26
N GLY A 323 -14.24 20.08 22.75
CA GLY A 323 -14.77 19.87 24.11
C GLY A 323 -14.20 20.82 25.19
N PRO A 324 -14.29 20.48 26.49
CA PRO A 324 -13.90 21.37 27.60
C PRO A 324 -12.43 21.84 27.58
N ALA A 325 -11.56 21.12 26.87
CA ALA A 325 -10.18 21.53 26.61
C ALA A 325 -10.07 22.67 25.58
N ALA A 326 -11.02 22.77 24.64
CA ALA A 326 -11.18 23.93 23.78
C ALA A 326 -11.70 25.13 24.58
N GLU A 327 -12.66 24.93 25.48
CA GLU A 327 -13.18 25.99 26.37
C GLU A 327 -12.10 26.50 27.34
N ALA A 328 -11.25 25.62 27.89
CA ALA A 328 -10.12 26.02 28.72
C ALA A 328 -9.01 26.74 27.93
N ALA A 329 -8.81 26.38 26.66
CA ALA A 329 -7.90 27.08 25.76
C ALA A 329 -8.46 28.45 25.35
N GLU A 330 -9.75 28.56 25.07
CA GLU A 330 -10.46 29.83 24.80
C GLU A 330 -10.44 30.77 26.01
N VAL A 331 -10.60 30.27 27.23
CA VAL A 331 -10.49 31.08 28.46
C VAL A 331 -9.06 31.58 28.67
N TYR A 332 -8.04 30.81 28.26
CA TYR A 332 -6.65 31.24 28.29
C TYR A 332 -6.34 32.24 27.15
N GLU A 333 -6.91 32.05 25.96
CA GLU A 333 -6.77 32.93 24.79
C GLU A 333 -7.50 34.28 24.97
N ALA A 334 -8.65 34.29 25.64
CA ALA A 334 -9.35 35.52 26.00
C ALA A 334 -8.53 36.40 26.96
N SER A 335 -7.63 35.80 27.76
CA SER A 335 -6.68 36.55 28.62
C SER A 335 -5.45 37.07 27.87
N ALA A 336 -5.20 36.58 26.66
CA ALA A 336 -4.08 36.94 25.77
C ALA A 336 -4.53 37.70 24.50
N ALA A 337 -5.81 38.08 24.42
CA ALA A 337 -6.43 38.67 23.25
C ALA A 337 -6.06 40.16 23.07
N SER A 338 -4.94 40.39 22.39
CA SER A 338 -4.86 41.40 21.33
C SER A 338 -4.27 40.72 20.11
N ASP A 339 -5.03 40.70 19.01
CA ASP A 339 -4.69 40.19 17.66
C ASP A 339 -4.99 38.70 17.38
N ALA A 340 -6.28 38.40 17.28
CA ALA A 340 -6.85 37.11 16.88
C ALA A 340 -6.90 36.89 15.35
N SER A 341 -5.80 37.09 14.63
CA SER A 341 -5.78 36.84 13.16
C SER A 341 -4.56 36.08 12.62
N ASP A 342 -3.69 35.52 13.44
CA ASP A 342 -2.45 34.89 12.94
C ASP A 342 -2.21 33.47 13.49
N ALA A 343 -2.37 32.48 12.61
CA ALA A 343 -2.20 31.05 12.86
C ALA A 343 -0.71 30.66 12.87
N ARG A 344 0.00 30.84 13.99
CA ARG A 344 1.45 30.59 14.04
C ARG A 344 1.91 29.80 15.28
N THR A 345 2.95 28.97 15.13
CA THR A 345 3.59 28.18 16.20
C THR A 345 4.07 29.08 17.35
N VAL A 346 4.02 28.62 18.62
CA VAL A 346 4.43 29.44 19.78
C VAL A 346 5.43 28.73 20.69
N LEU A 347 6.43 29.49 21.13
CA LEU A 347 7.47 29.11 22.09
C LEU A 347 7.51 30.23 23.14
N ASP A 348 7.34 29.89 24.43
CA ASP A 348 7.29 30.86 25.55
C ASP A 348 6.31 32.05 25.38
N GLY A 349 5.24 31.87 24.61
CA GLY A 349 4.25 32.92 24.35
C GLY A 349 4.48 33.72 23.07
N GLU A 350 5.63 33.56 22.40
CA GLU A 350 5.98 34.29 21.19
C GLU A 350 5.67 33.52 19.88
N VAL A 351 5.02 34.25 18.97
CA VAL A 351 4.64 33.84 17.62
C VAL A 351 5.86 33.82 16.69
N PHE A 352 6.04 32.74 15.92
CA PHE A 352 7.14 32.63 14.94
C PHE A 352 6.64 32.66 13.51
N ASP A 353 7.30 33.48 12.70
CA ASP A 353 6.98 33.77 11.30
C ASP A 353 7.92 33.07 10.30
N GLY A 354 8.74 32.12 10.78
CA GLY A 354 9.72 31.41 9.96
C GLY A 354 9.31 29.98 9.58
N GLU A 355 10.12 29.33 8.76
CA GLU A 355 9.97 27.90 8.47
C GLU A 355 10.15 27.06 9.75
N THR A 356 9.16 26.22 10.04
CA THR A 356 9.18 25.28 11.15
C THR A 356 9.52 23.89 10.65
N HIS A 357 10.51 23.26 11.27
CA HIS A 357 10.91 21.89 11.03
C HIS A 357 10.08 20.93 11.88
N LEU A 358 9.50 19.91 11.24
CA LEU A 358 8.88 18.79 11.92
C LEU A 358 9.87 17.62 11.95
N ALA A 359 10.30 17.26 13.15
CA ALA A 359 11.29 16.22 13.36
C ALA A 359 10.80 15.20 14.39
N GLY A 360 11.28 13.97 14.26
CA GLY A 360 10.96 12.92 15.22
C GLY A 360 11.97 12.84 16.37
N PRO A 361 11.87 11.80 17.22
CA PRO A 361 12.64 11.65 18.45
C PRO A 361 13.98 10.92 18.22
N LEU A 362 14.32 10.53 17.00
CA LEU A 362 15.48 9.70 16.74
C LEU A 362 16.78 10.51 16.80
N CYS A 363 17.86 9.90 17.31
CA CYS A 363 19.19 10.48 17.34
C CYS A 363 19.89 10.44 15.96
N THR A 364 19.20 10.93 14.92
CA THR A 364 19.74 11.06 13.56
C THR A 364 19.20 12.33 12.90
N PRO A 365 20.03 13.09 12.16
CA PRO A 365 19.54 14.25 11.43
C PRO A 365 18.56 13.88 10.30
N ALA A 366 18.50 12.61 9.91
CA ALA A 366 17.58 12.10 8.88
C ALA A 366 16.13 11.99 9.38
N ASP A 367 15.86 12.14 10.67
CA ASP A 367 14.52 12.01 11.24
C ASP A 367 13.72 13.31 11.12
N GLN A 368 13.43 13.68 9.88
CA GLN A 368 12.66 14.86 9.53
C GLN A 368 11.51 14.47 8.60
N TRP A 369 10.30 14.95 8.90
CA TRP A 369 9.16 14.83 8.00
C TRP A 369 9.05 16.00 7.02
N GLY A 370 9.63 17.15 7.36
CA GLY A 370 9.75 18.28 6.44
C GLY A 370 9.83 19.63 7.13
N ARG A 371 9.72 20.68 6.32
CA ARG A 371 9.60 22.07 6.74
C ARG A 371 8.25 22.62 6.29
N ARG A 372 7.61 23.41 7.14
CA ARG A 372 6.29 24.02 6.89
C ARG A 372 6.30 25.46 7.39
N ARG A 373 5.62 26.35 6.67
CA ARG A 373 5.42 27.75 7.08
C ARG A 373 4.04 27.99 7.70
N ASP A 374 3.11 27.09 7.43
CA ASP A 374 1.67 27.18 7.67
C ASP A 374 1.21 26.28 8.84
N LEU A 375 2.11 25.92 9.76
CA LEU A 375 1.71 25.18 10.95
C LEU A 375 1.02 26.10 11.94
N PRO A 376 -0.16 25.73 12.46
CA PRO A 376 -0.79 26.50 13.51
C PRO A 376 0.01 26.38 14.82
N ARG A 377 -0.53 27.00 15.86
CA ARG A 377 0.08 27.02 17.18
C ARG A 377 0.22 25.60 17.75
N LEU A 378 1.44 25.07 17.76
CA LEU A 378 1.80 23.79 18.40
C LEU A 378 2.62 24.04 19.67
N ARG A 379 2.32 23.27 20.72
CA ARG A 379 2.99 23.26 22.02
C ARG A 379 3.24 21.81 22.47
N PRO A 380 4.18 21.56 23.39
CA PRO A 380 4.32 20.25 24.02
C PRO A 380 2.98 19.73 24.57
N GLY A 381 2.65 18.48 24.25
CA GLY A 381 1.39 17.83 24.59
C GLY A 381 0.29 17.96 23.53
N ASP A 382 0.46 18.78 22.49
CA ASP A 382 -0.51 18.85 21.40
C ASP A 382 -0.52 17.58 20.56
N LEU A 383 -1.72 17.17 20.15
CA LEU A 383 -1.93 16.00 19.31
C LEU A 383 -1.90 16.40 17.83
N VAL A 384 -1.09 15.67 17.06
CA VAL A 384 -0.96 15.81 15.61
C VAL A 384 -1.42 14.51 14.94
N ALA A 385 -2.15 14.64 13.84
CA ALA A 385 -2.59 13.52 13.02
C ALA A 385 -1.92 13.58 11.65
N VAL A 386 -1.62 12.41 11.09
CA VAL A 386 -1.21 12.27 9.70
C VAL A 386 -2.25 11.39 8.99
N PRO A 387 -3.15 11.98 8.19
CA PRO A 387 -4.18 11.24 7.50
C PRO A 387 -3.58 10.42 6.34
N ASN A 388 -4.39 9.52 5.79
CA ASN A 388 -4.05 8.74 4.60
C ASN A 388 -2.79 7.87 4.77
N THR A 389 -2.61 7.28 5.95
CA THR A 389 -1.44 6.48 6.33
C THR A 389 -1.73 4.97 6.42
N GLY A 390 -2.90 4.53 5.95
CA GLY A 390 -3.28 3.13 6.03
C GLY A 390 -2.61 2.24 4.99
N ALA A 391 -1.95 2.81 3.97
CA ALA A 391 -1.12 2.10 3.01
C ALA A 391 0.34 2.48 3.20
N TYR A 392 1.24 1.51 3.23
CA TYR A 392 2.70 1.71 3.33
C TYR A 392 3.10 2.58 4.54
N GLY A 393 2.35 2.48 5.63
CA GLY A 393 2.63 3.14 6.90
C GLY A 393 3.61 2.33 7.75
N LEU A 394 3.08 1.68 8.79
CA LEU A 394 3.88 1.00 9.80
C LEU A 394 4.83 -0.07 9.23
N THR A 395 4.30 -1.04 8.49
CA THR A 395 5.06 -2.20 7.98
C THR A 395 6.06 -1.85 6.88
N ALA A 396 6.00 -0.64 6.34
CA ALA A 396 6.95 -0.12 5.36
C ALA A 396 7.97 0.85 5.99
N SER A 397 8.08 0.88 7.33
CA SER A 397 8.93 1.80 8.10
C SER A 397 10.07 1.08 8.85
N LEU A 398 11.00 1.85 9.43
CA LEU A 398 12.21 1.32 10.09
C LEU A 398 11.93 0.87 11.54
N LEU A 399 11.05 -0.12 11.71
CA LEU A 399 10.48 -0.51 13.02
C LEU A 399 11.49 -0.92 14.10
N GLY A 400 12.68 -1.39 13.72
CA GLY A 400 13.74 -1.79 14.67
C GLY A 400 14.78 -0.69 14.95
N PHE A 401 14.68 0.47 14.28
CA PHE A 401 15.71 1.49 14.37
C PHE A 401 15.64 2.21 15.71
N LEU A 402 16.78 2.28 16.41
CA LEU A 402 16.93 2.86 17.75
C LEU A 402 16.05 2.23 18.84
N SER A 403 15.48 1.04 18.58
CA SER A 403 14.74 0.22 19.56
C SER A 403 13.56 0.94 20.25
N TYR A 404 12.94 1.90 19.57
CA TYR A 404 11.69 2.50 20.04
C TYR A 404 10.56 1.46 20.03
N PRO A 405 9.60 1.52 20.98
CA PRO A 405 8.41 0.69 20.92
C PRO A 405 7.63 0.93 19.63
N ILE A 406 7.23 -0.15 18.95
CA ILE A 406 6.39 -0.06 17.77
C ILE A 406 5.01 0.53 18.16
N PRO A 407 4.43 1.45 17.35
CA PRO A 407 3.13 2.06 17.58
C PRO A 407 2.03 1.02 17.82
N VAL A 408 1.04 1.39 18.61
CA VAL A 408 -0.22 0.63 18.67
C VAL A 408 -0.96 0.82 17.36
N GLU A 409 -1.55 -0.23 16.83
CA GLU A 409 -2.53 -0.22 15.74
C GLU A 409 -3.92 -0.40 16.35
N VAL A 410 -4.77 0.61 16.24
CA VAL A 410 -6.14 0.62 16.75
C VAL A 410 -7.10 0.47 15.57
N VAL A 411 -7.95 -0.54 15.64
CA VAL A 411 -8.99 -0.79 14.64
C VAL A 411 -10.30 -0.17 15.10
N VAL A 412 -10.99 0.51 14.21
CA VAL A 412 -12.30 1.13 14.44
C VAL A 412 -13.32 0.59 13.44
N SER A 413 -14.52 0.28 13.93
CA SER A 413 -15.69 -0.05 13.12
C SER A 413 -16.94 0.51 13.78
N GLY A 414 -17.91 0.99 13.00
CA GLY A 414 -19.08 1.71 13.50
C GLY A 414 -18.71 2.99 14.25
N GLY A 415 -17.58 3.60 13.90
CA GLY A 415 -17.03 4.78 14.57
C GLY A 415 -16.49 4.57 15.99
N GLN A 416 -16.36 3.32 16.46
CA GLN A 416 -15.86 2.95 17.79
C GLN A 416 -14.63 2.02 17.74
N PRO A 417 -13.68 2.12 18.68
CA PRO A 417 -12.57 1.17 18.79
C PRO A 417 -13.06 -0.26 18.98
N ALA A 418 -12.71 -1.14 18.05
CA ALA A 418 -13.07 -2.55 18.04
C ALA A 418 -11.94 -3.44 18.57
N ALA A 419 -10.69 -3.12 18.21
CA ALA A 419 -9.50 -3.85 18.65
C ALA A 419 -8.28 -2.93 18.71
N ALA A 420 -7.26 -3.33 19.45
CA ALA A 420 -5.95 -2.68 19.44
C ALA A 420 -4.85 -3.73 19.60
N SER A 421 -3.81 -3.64 18.78
CA SER A 421 -2.66 -4.55 18.80
C SER A 421 -1.36 -3.79 18.62
N ARG A 422 -0.24 -4.44 18.94
CA ARG A 422 1.10 -3.89 18.74
C ARG A 422 2.01 -5.01 18.25
N LEU A 423 2.80 -4.75 17.22
CA LEU A 423 3.87 -5.66 16.81
C LEU A 423 5.03 -5.61 17.81
N THR A 424 5.69 -6.74 18.02
CA THR A 424 6.88 -6.83 18.87
C THR A 424 8.02 -7.50 18.15
N LEU A 425 9.23 -6.92 18.24
CA LEU A 425 10.45 -7.57 17.75
C LEU A 425 11.01 -8.48 18.83
N THR A 426 10.94 -9.79 18.60
CA THR A 426 11.47 -10.80 19.51
C THR A 426 12.74 -11.43 18.94
N ARG A 427 13.79 -11.55 19.75
CA ARG A 427 15.01 -12.28 19.37
C ARG A 427 14.90 -13.72 19.86
N THR A 428 14.99 -14.67 18.94
CA THR A 428 14.95 -16.11 19.24
C THR A 428 16.30 -16.76 18.92
N PRO A 429 16.83 -17.66 19.78
CA PRO A 429 18.00 -18.47 19.44
C PRO A 429 17.72 -19.32 18.19
N VAL A 430 18.68 -19.33 17.26
CA VAL A 430 18.61 -20.17 16.05
C VAL A 430 19.47 -21.41 16.28
N LYS A 431 18.93 -22.59 15.99
CA LYS A 431 19.72 -23.83 15.99
C LYS A 431 20.61 -23.85 14.76
N GLU A 432 21.82 -24.40 14.89
CA GLU A 432 22.69 -24.63 13.73
C GLU A 432 21.95 -25.47 12.69
N ARG A 433 22.05 -25.07 11.42
CA ARG A 433 21.62 -25.90 10.29
C ARG A 433 22.70 -26.97 10.12
N ILE A 434 22.50 -28.13 10.75
CA ILE A 434 23.32 -29.34 10.52
C ILE A 434 23.09 -29.83 9.09
#